data_AF-A0A0V0R8M3-F1
#
_entry.id   AF-A0A0V0R8M3-F1
#
_cell.length_a   1.000
_cell.length_b   1.000
_cell.length_c   1.000
_cell.angle_alpha   90.00
_cell.angle_beta   90.00
_cell.angle_gamma   90.00
#
_symmetry.space_group_name_H-M   'P 1'
#
loop_
_entity.id
_entity.type
_entity.pdbx_description
1 polymer ?
#
loop_
_entity_poly.entity_id
_entity_poly.type
_entity_poly.pdbx_seq_one_letter_code
_entity_poly.pdbx_strand_id
1 'polypeptide(L)'
;MKCKKQGHQCLEASYLNLSSENKEDFFFCPICIQYILTDKKKIFQKEEKTLLIEQLKNDQVSSENTVGWPPIQDENHQKIYKNHAEILKEFGQENEQIQKQQKEAIIQLENYCNNNFQDQNLNQEFINTAELMNKFDVKYFREKFQEFQQNKIDVDQLFDYKQQQNKNVYNNQEIYDSLQNQQQKVEELQQKLEKEFTKMNESIDAFKKYQPNIQIIMKQQQQPQKQQQQQLKFYKSDYGQDSNQGKFEVDNDARTIKFKTSNYYTYIYSENLQQQKEYHLRFTMDTKNKQKNIYLVFSLTSADQKNSKDLRTDHCVWVFNHNSNSSAKGGDFQVEGKKNLCEFFKDNLTIMNVVFNIEKKMMEIYDDDRVSYQRLNFNNNNKNFDEWIFGITYGLDNNISEEVSIQFID
;
A
#
# COMPACT_ATOMS: atom_id res chain seq x y z
N MET A 1 -10.22 -27.40 48.94
CA MET A 1 -10.32 -26.04 49.53
C MET A 1 -11.52 -26.05 50.48
N LYS A 2 -11.41 -25.53 51.72
CA LYS A 2 -12.49 -25.61 52.71
C LYS A 2 -13.37 -24.35 52.71
N CYS A 3 -14.66 -24.51 52.99
CA CYS A 3 -15.57 -23.38 53.17
C CYS A 3 -15.14 -22.53 54.38
N LYS A 4 -15.29 -21.21 54.28
CA LYS A 4 -14.90 -20.27 55.37
C LYS A 4 -16.07 -19.77 56.21
N LYS A 5 -17.30 -20.09 55.83
CA LYS A 5 -18.49 -19.67 56.60
C LYS A 5 -18.54 -20.35 57.97
N GLN A 6 -18.98 -19.58 58.96
CA GLN A 6 -19.14 -20.07 60.33
C GLN A 6 -20.09 -21.29 60.36
N GLY A 7 -19.61 -22.41 60.92
CA GLY A 7 -20.36 -23.66 61.00
C GLY A 7 -20.14 -24.62 59.81
N HIS A 8 -19.48 -24.18 58.73
CA HIS A 8 -19.25 -24.98 57.52
C HIS A 8 -17.76 -25.32 57.29
N GLN A 9 -16.87 -25.01 58.24
CA GLN A 9 -15.42 -25.04 58.01
C GLN A 9 -14.84 -26.43 57.73
N CYS A 10 -15.59 -27.49 58.01
CA CYS A 10 -15.20 -28.87 57.69
C CYS A 10 -15.60 -29.32 56.27
N LEU A 11 -16.39 -28.53 55.55
CA LEU A 11 -16.92 -28.88 54.23
C LEU A 11 -15.99 -28.39 53.11
N GLU A 12 -15.86 -29.20 52.08
CA GLU A 12 -15.16 -28.79 50.87
C GLU A 12 -15.99 -27.79 50.08
N ALA A 13 -15.30 -26.77 49.55
CA ALA A 13 -15.88 -25.86 48.59
C ALA A 13 -16.02 -26.57 47.23
N SER A 14 -17.22 -26.52 46.67
CA SER A 14 -17.55 -27.08 45.36
C SER A 14 -17.77 -26.00 44.31
N TYR A 15 -18.01 -24.75 44.73
CA TYR A 15 -18.33 -23.63 43.85
C TYR A 15 -17.47 -22.40 44.16
N LEU A 16 -17.20 -21.60 43.13
CA LEU A 16 -16.60 -20.28 43.20
C LEU A 16 -17.65 -19.22 42.91
N ASN A 17 -17.82 -18.25 43.80
CA ASN A 17 -18.66 -17.09 43.53
C ASN A 17 -17.80 -15.93 43.02
N LEU A 18 -17.78 -15.75 41.70
CA LEU A 18 -17.00 -14.67 41.07
C LEU A 18 -17.70 -13.31 41.13
N SER A 19 -18.89 -13.28 41.70
CA SER A 19 -19.73 -12.09 41.83
C SER A 19 -19.64 -11.46 43.22
N SER A 20 -18.94 -12.09 44.15
CA SER A 20 -18.77 -11.58 45.49
C SER A 20 -17.55 -10.66 45.59
N GLU A 21 -17.75 -9.46 46.10
CA GLU A 21 -16.66 -8.58 46.54
C GLU A 21 -16.12 -8.98 47.93
N ASN A 22 -16.86 -9.81 48.68
CA ASN A 22 -16.44 -10.35 49.96
C ASN A 22 -15.65 -11.65 49.78
N LYS A 23 -14.40 -11.66 50.25
CA LYS A 23 -13.49 -12.81 50.26
C LYS A 23 -14.06 -14.04 50.99
N GLU A 24 -14.90 -13.84 52.00
CA GLU A 24 -15.51 -14.94 52.75
C GLU A 24 -16.61 -15.66 51.97
N ASP A 25 -17.20 -14.99 50.99
CA ASP A 25 -18.26 -15.49 50.12
C ASP A 25 -17.73 -16.01 48.78
N PHE A 26 -16.40 -16.00 48.57
CA PHE A 26 -15.77 -16.44 47.33
C PHE A 26 -15.86 -17.96 47.12
N PHE A 27 -15.87 -18.76 48.19
CA PHE A 27 -15.92 -20.22 48.14
C PHE A 27 -17.20 -20.75 48.80
N PHE A 28 -18.03 -21.44 48.03
CA PHE A 28 -19.25 -22.07 48.53
C PHE A 28 -19.16 -23.59 48.56
N CYS A 29 -19.58 -24.17 49.69
CA CYS A 29 -19.90 -25.59 49.79
C CYS A 29 -21.38 -25.83 49.38
N PRO A 30 -21.81 -27.09 49.18
CA PRO A 30 -23.19 -27.40 48.80
C PRO A 30 -24.24 -26.82 49.77
N ILE A 31 -23.93 -26.77 51.08
CA ILE A 31 -24.85 -26.18 52.08
C ILE A 31 -25.00 -24.67 51.89
N CYS A 32 -23.90 -23.95 51.61
CA CYS A 32 -23.95 -22.52 51.31
C CYS A 32 -24.82 -22.22 50.07
N ILE A 33 -24.64 -23.00 49.00
CA ILE A 33 -25.46 -22.87 47.78
C ILE A 33 -26.92 -23.18 48.06
N GLN A 34 -27.21 -24.27 48.78
CA GLN A 34 -28.59 -24.63 49.11
C GLN A 34 -29.27 -23.51 49.91
N TYR A 35 -28.56 -22.92 50.88
CA TYR A 35 -29.08 -21.80 51.66
C TYR A 35 -29.43 -20.60 50.77
N ILE A 36 -28.53 -20.24 49.84
CA ILE A 36 -28.76 -19.17 48.85
C ILE A 36 -29.99 -19.48 47.97
N LEU A 37 -30.15 -20.73 47.52
CA LEU A 37 -31.28 -21.15 46.68
C LEU A 37 -32.62 -21.17 47.45
N THR A 38 -32.59 -21.44 48.75
CA THR A 38 -33.80 -21.51 49.59
C THR A 38 -34.24 -20.17 50.17
N ASP A 39 -33.33 -19.19 50.29
CA ASP A 39 -33.63 -17.87 50.84
C ASP A 39 -34.39 -17.02 49.79
N LYS A 40 -35.73 -17.13 49.81
CA LYS A 40 -36.66 -16.43 48.88
C LYS A 40 -36.56 -14.89 48.91
N LYS A 41 -35.74 -14.28 49.76
CA LYS A 41 -35.45 -12.82 49.72
C LYS A 41 -34.27 -12.46 48.81
N LYS A 42 -33.44 -13.43 48.43
CA LYS A 42 -32.52 -13.33 47.30
C LYS A 42 -33.12 -14.06 46.10
N ILE A 43 -34.32 -13.65 45.67
CA ILE A 43 -34.77 -13.96 44.30
C ILE A 43 -33.66 -13.43 43.40
N PHE A 44 -32.94 -14.34 42.73
CA PHE A 44 -32.00 -14.10 41.64
C PHE A 44 -32.04 -12.65 41.13
N GLN A 45 -31.26 -11.76 41.75
CA GLN A 45 -30.55 -10.84 40.89
C GLN A 45 -29.71 -11.76 40.02
N LYS A 46 -29.90 -11.68 38.70
CA LYS A 46 -29.26 -12.48 37.64
C LYS A 46 -27.72 -12.43 37.65
N GLU A 47 -27.12 -11.97 38.74
CA GLU A 47 -25.79 -11.40 38.86
C GLU A 47 -24.83 -12.27 39.67
N GLU A 48 -25.28 -13.32 40.38
CA GLU A 48 -24.34 -14.27 41.02
C GLU A 48 -23.87 -15.33 39.99
N LYS A 49 -22.67 -15.11 39.43
CA LYS A 49 -21.96 -16.02 38.52
C LYS A 49 -21.12 -16.99 39.33
N THR A 50 -21.75 -18.09 39.75
CA THR A 50 -21.06 -19.20 40.41
C THR A 50 -20.52 -20.22 39.40
N LEU A 51 -19.24 -20.57 39.52
CA LEU A 51 -18.56 -21.61 38.74
C LEU A 51 -18.45 -22.91 39.54
N LEU A 52 -18.58 -24.05 38.87
CA LEU A 52 -18.31 -25.36 39.48
C LEU A 52 -16.80 -25.63 39.46
N ILE A 53 -16.19 -25.85 40.63
CA ILE A 53 -14.74 -26.05 40.75
C ILE A 53 -14.27 -27.30 40.00
N GLU A 54 -15.11 -28.33 39.91
CA GLU A 54 -14.80 -29.55 39.18
C GLU A 54 -14.66 -29.32 37.66
N GLN A 55 -15.53 -28.48 37.07
CA GLN A 55 -15.42 -28.10 35.66
C GLN A 55 -14.13 -27.35 35.38
N LEU A 56 -13.71 -26.47 36.29
CA LEU A 56 -12.45 -25.70 36.15
C LEU A 56 -11.18 -26.55 36.29
N LYS A 57 -11.27 -27.73 36.92
CA LYS A 57 -10.15 -28.66 37.04
C LYS A 57 -10.07 -29.64 35.87
N ASN A 58 -11.06 -29.62 34.98
CA ASN A 58 -11.15 -30.53 33.85
C ASN A 58 -10.80 -29.80 32.56
N ASP A 59 -9.57 -29.94 32.08
CA ASP A 59 -9.07 -29.30 30.86
C ASP A 59 -9.80 -29.76 29.57
N GLN A 60 -10.64 -30.80 29.64
CA GLN A 60 -11.47 -31.24 28.52
C GLN A 60 -12.78 -30.46 28.39
N VAL A 61 -13.18 -29.71 29.42
CA VAL A 61 -14.39 -28.88 29.39
C VAL A 61 -14.04 -27.56 28.72
N SER A 62 -14.66 -27.27 27.57
CA SER A 62 -14.47 -25.99 26.90
C SER A 62 -15.06 -24.83 27.73
N SER A 63 -14.52 -23.62 27.51
CA SER A 63 -15.03 -22.40 28.13
C SER A 63 -16.51 -22.13 27.82
N GLU A 64 -16.99 -22.57 26.65
CA GLU A 64 -18.39 -22.45 26.23
C GLU A 64 -19.34 -23.36 27.03
N ASN A 65 -18.82 -24.48 27.56
CA ASN A 65 -19.56 -25.48 28.31
C ASN A 65 -19.39 -25.37 29.83
N THR A 66 -18.59 -24.39 30.28
CA THR A 66 -18.35 -24.13 31.71
C THR A 66 -19.49 -23.30 32.30
N VAL A 67 -20.19 -23.83 33.30
CA VAL A 67 -21.35 -23.16 33.90
C VAL A 67 -20.91 -21.89 34.61
N GLY A 68 -21.56 -20.77 34.30
CA GLY A 68 -21.26 -19.46 34.87
C GLY A 68 -20.11 -18.71 34.18
N TRP A 69 -19.57 -19.27 33.08
CA TRP A 69 -18.53 -18.64 32.27
C TRP A 69 -19.12 -17.96 30.99
N PRO A 70 -18.61 -16.79 30.56
CA PRO A 70 -17.70 -15.91 31.29
C PRO A 70 -18.43 -15.29 32.49
N PRO A 71 -17.72 -15.00 33.60
CA PRO A 71 -18.32 -14.49 34.82
C PRO A 71 -18.59 -12.98 34.76
N ILE A 72 -19.24 -12.54 33.69
CA ILE A 72 -19.61 -11.14 33.44
C ILE A 72 -21.02 -10.91 34.00
N GLN A 73 -21.14 -9.94 34.90
CA GLN A 73 -22.41 -9.62 35.55
C GLN A 73 -23.26 -8.67 34.70
N ASP A 74 -22.63 -7.68 34.10
CA ASP A 74 -23.29 -6.67 33.28
C ASP A 74 -23.78 -7.26 31.95
N GLU A 75 -25.08 -7.11 31.65
CA GLU A 75 -25.72 -7.67 30.46
C GLU A 75 -25.14 -7.05 29.15
N ASN A 76 -24.72 -5.78 29.18
CA ASN A 76 -24.12 -5.13 28.00
C ASN A 76 -22.72 -5.68 27.72
N HIS A 77 -21.89 -5.83 28.75
CA HIS A 77 -20.56 -6.44 28.63
C HIS A 77 -20.65 -7.91 28.19
N GLN A 78 -21.67 -8.64 28.63
CA GLN A 78 -21.90 -10.01 28.17
C GLN A 78 -22.26 -10.05 26.67
N LYS A 79 -23.08 -9.10 26.21
CA LYS A 79 -23.41 -8.96 24.79
C LYS A 79 -22.16 -8.61 23.96
N ILE A 80 -21.31 -7.71 24.46
CA ILE A 80 -20.04 -7.37 23.82
C ILE A 80 -19.15 -8.61 23.68
N TYR A 81 -18.97 -9.39 24.76
CA TYR A 81 -18.16 -10.60 24.74
C TYR A 81 -18.66 -11.62 23.71
N LYS A 82 -19.98 -11.89 23.68
CA LYS A 82 -20.57 -12.84 22.72
C LYS A 82 -20.33 -12.41 21.28
N ASN A 83 -20.58 -11.14 20.98
CA ASN A 83 -20.34 -10.59 19.65
C ASN A 83 -18.86 -10.75 19.23
N HIS A 84 -17.91 -10.50 20.14
CA HIS A 84 -16.48 -10.65 19.83
C HIS A 84 -16.08 -12.10 19.58
N ALA A 85 -16.61 -13.02 20.39
CA ALA A 85 -16.34 -14.45 20.22
C ALA A 85 -16.86 -14.98 18.87
N GLU A 86 -18.06 -14.54 18.46
CA GLU A 86 -18.64 -14.89 17.16
C GLU A 86 -17.81 -14.32 16.00
N ILE A 87 -17.41 -13.04 16.07
CA ILE A 87 -16.55 -12.40 15.06
C ILE A 87 -15.21 -13.13 14.91
N LEU A 88 -14.56 -13.49 16.01
CA LEU A 88 -13.29 -14.22 15.98
C LEU A 88 -13.43 -15.59 15.32
N LYS A 89 -14.56 -16.26 15.51
CA LYS A 89 -14.86 -17.56 14.90
C LYS A 89 -15.10 -17.43 13.40
N GLU A 90 -15.89 -16.44 12.97
CA GLU A 90 -16.12 -16.16 11.55
C GLU A 90 -14.81 -15.78 10.84
N PHE A 91 -14.01 -14.89 11.43
CA PHE A 91 -12.72 -14.48 10.87
C PHE A 91 -11.72 -15.64 10.75
N GLY A 92 -11.71 -16.56 11.73
CA GLY A 92 -10.90 -17.77 11.67
C GLY A 92 -11.27 -18.66 10.48
N GLN A 93 -12.57 -18.86 10.23
CA GLN A 93 -13.07 -19.66 9.11
C GLN A 93 -12.79 -19.01 7.75
N GLU A 94 -12.98 -17.69 7.64
CA GLU A 94 -12.66 -16.94 6.41
C GLU A 94 -11.17 -17.00 6.07
N ASN A 95 -10.30 -16.88 7.08
CA ASN A 95 -8.85 -16.95 6.90
C ASN A 95 -8.40 -18.34 6.40
N GLU A 96 -8.97 -19.42 6.93
CA GLU A 96 -8.70 -20.78 6.45
C GLU A 96 -9.11 -20.97 4.97
N GLN A 97 -10.26 -20.41 4.58
CA GLN A 97 -10.73 -20.47 3.20
C GLN A 97 -9.82 -19.68 2.25
N ILE A 98 -9.36 -18.50 2.66
CA ILE A 98 -8.39 -17.67 1.91
C ILE A 98 -7.08 -18.44 1.70
N GLN A 99 -6.54 -19.05 2.76
CA GLN A 99 -5.29 -19.81 2.67
C GLN A 99 -5.43 -21.02 1.72
N LYS A 100 -6.59 -21.68 1.72
CA LYS A 100 -6.86 -22.79 0.80
C LYS A 100 -6.85 -22.33 -0.66
N GLN A 101 -7.54 -21.24 -0.97
CA GLN A 101 -7.64 -20.72 -2.34
C GLN A 101 -6.30 -20.13 -2.83
N GLN A 102 -5.50 -19.51 -1.96
CA GLN A 102 -4.14 -19.08 -2.30
C GLN A 102 -3.26 -20.27 -2.71
N LYS A 103 -3.32 -21.38 -1.96
CA LYS A 103 -2.59 -22.61 -2.32
C LYS A 103 -3.05 -23.16 -3.67
N GLU A 104 -4.36 -23.17 -3.94
CA GLU A 104 -4.90 -23.62 -5.23
C GLU A 104 -4.43 -22.72 -6.40
N ALA A 105 -4.38 -21.40 -6.22
CA ALA A 105 -3.89 -20.47 -7.24
C ALA A 105 -2.39 -20.66 -7.53
N ILE A 106 -1.56 -20.87 -6.50
CA ILE A 106 -0.14 -21.18 -6.66
C ILE A 106 0.04 -22.47 -7.46
N ILE A 107 -0.72 -23.53 -7.13
CA ILE A 107 -0.65 -24.81 -7.85
C ILE A 107 -1.06 -24.64 -9.33
N GLN A 108 -2.09 -23.82 -9.62
CA GLN A 108 -2.49 -23.55 -11.00
C GLN A 108 -1.41 -22.81 -11.79
N LEU A 109 -0.75 -21.83 -11.17
CA LEU A 109 0.39 -21.12 -11.75
C LEU A 109 1.56 -22.05 -12.02
N GLU A 110 1.94 -22.88 -11.04
CA GLU A 110 3.02 -23.85 -11.19
C GLU A 110 2.74 -24.84 -12.31
N ASN A 111 1.51 -25.37 -12.38
CA ASN A 111 1.10 -26.27 -13.47
C ASN A 111 1.11 -25.58 -14.83
N TYR A 112 0.64 -24.33 -14.92
CA TYR A 112 0.71 -23.55 -16.16
C TYR A 112 2.16 -23.31 -16.59
N CYS A 113 3.02 -22.93 -15.66
CA CYS A 113 4.45 -22.73 -15.91
C CYS A 113 5.11 -24.03 -16.38
N ASN A 114 4.82 -25.14 -15.71
CA ASN A 114 5.39 -26.44 -16.08
C ASN A 114 4.91 -26.90 -17.47
N ASN A 115 3.62 -26.75 -17.77
CA ASN A 115 3.06 -27.17 -19.05
C ASN A 115 3.51 -26.31 -20.23
N ASN A 116 3.78 -25.02 -20.03
CA ASN A 116 4.09 -24.10 -21.12
C ASN A 116 5.57 -23.73 -21.24
N PHE A 117 6.40 -23.94 -20.21
CA PHE A 117 7.80 -23.49 -20.21
C PHE A 117 8.83 -24.61 -19.95
N GLN A 118 8.41 -25.83 -19.60
CA GLN A 118 9.33 -26.98 -19.56
C GLN A 118 9.45 -27.73 -20.90
N ASP A 119 8.72 -27.31 -21.93
CA ASP A 119 8.85 -27.91 -23.25
C ASP A 119 10.23 -27.55 -23.84
N GLN A 120 11.09 -28.55 -24.03
CA GLN A 120 12.47 -28.39 -24.49
C GLN A 120 12.59 -27.61 -25.82
N ASN A 121 11.51 -27.57 -26.61
CA ASN A 121 11.41 -26.80 -27.85
C ASN A 121 11.54 -25.28 -27.67
N LEU A 122 11.05 -24.70 -26.56
CA LEU A 122 11.15 -23.25 -26.34
C LEU A 122 12.59 -22.78 -26.16
N ASN A 123 13.40 -23.54 -25.42
CA ASN A 123 14.84 -23.25 -25.28
C ASN A 123 15.57 -23.31 -26.63
N GLN A 124 15.22 -24.29 -27.48
CA GLN A 124 15.81 -24.40 -28.81
C GLN A 124 15.38 -23.23 -29.72
N GLU A 125 14.11 -22.81 -29.65
CA GLU A 125 13.62 -21.65 -30.40
C GLU A 125 14.30 -20.35 -29.95
N PHE A 126 14.53 -20.14 -28.65
CA PHE A 126 15.28 -18.99 -28.11
C PHE A 126 16.75 -19.00 -28.52
N ILE A 127 17.39 -20.17 -28.51
CA ILE A 127 18.76 -20.35 -29.01
C ILE A 127 18.82 -19.95 -30.50
N ASN A 128 17.86 -20.42 -31.31
CA ASN A 128 17.78 -20.07 -32.73
C ASN A 128 17.57 -18.56 -32.95
N THR A 129 16.77 -17.87 -32.11
CA THR A 129 16.60 -16.41 -32.18
C THR A 129 17.89 -15.66 -31.88
N ALA A 130 18.61 -16.06 -30.82
CA ALA A 130 19.87 -15.43 -30.44
C ALA A 130 20.94 -15.61 -31.53
N GLU A 131 21.00 -16.80 -32.14
CA GLU A 131 21.87 -17.07 -33.29
C GLU A 131 21.52 -16.23 -34.52
N LEU A 132 20.22 -16.04 -34.81
CA LEU A 132 19.74 -15.16 -35.86
C LEU A 132 20.11 -13.69 -35.60
N MET A 133 19.92 -13.19 -34.38
CA MET A 133 20.28 -11.81 -34.02
C MET A 133 21.79 -11.57 -34.11
N ASN A 134 22.61 -12.55 -33.76
CA ASN A 134 24.08 -12.45 -33.89
C ASN A 134 24.53 -12.22 -35.34
N LYS A 135 23.75 -12.62 -36.35
CA LYS A 135 24.08 -12.36 -37.76
C LYS A 135 24.03 -10.87 -38.10
N PHE A 136 23.29 -10.07 -37.33
CA PHE A 136 23.18 -8.62 -37.49
C PHE A 136 24.20 -7.84 -36.64
N ASP A 137 25.10 -8.53 -35.92
CA ASP A 137 26.11 -7.86 -35.10
C ASP A 137 27.07 -7.05 -35.98
N VAL A 138 27.14 -5.75 -35.69
CA VAL A 138 28.03 -4.80 -36.37
C VAL A 138 29.51 -5.14 -36.18
N LYS A 139 29.85 -5.98 -35.19
CA LYS A 139 31.22 -6.42 -34.91
C LYS A 139 31.92 -6.96 -36.16
N TYR A 140 31.28 -7.86 -36.91
CA TYR A 140 31.89 -8.46 -38.10
C TYR A 140 32.15 -7.43 -39.20
N PHE A 141 31.23 -6.48 -39.37
CA PHE A 141 31.44 -5.37 -40.30
C PHE A 141 32.57 -4.43 -39.84
N ARG A 142 32.67 -4.15 -38.52
CA ARG A 142 33.77 -3.34 -37.96
C ARG A 142 35.13 -4.00 -38.18
N GLU A 143 35.24 -5.30 -37.97
CA GLU A 143 36.47 -6.05 -38.20
C GLU A 143 36.90 -5.97 -39.68
N LYS A 144 35.96 -6.18 -40.61
CA LYS A 144 36.24 -6.02 -42.05
C LYS A 144 36.56 -4.59 -42.46
N PHE A 145 35.90 -3.60 -41.88
CA PHE A 145 36.22 -2.20 -42.14
C PHE A 145 37.60 -1.82 -41.63
N GLN A 146 38.04 -2.38 -40.49
CA GLN A 146 39.40 -2.20 -39.98
C GLN A 146 40.46 -2.82 -40.90
N GLU A 147 40.19 -3.99 -41.49
CA GLU A 147 41.08 -4.57 -42.50
C GLU A 147 41.27 -3.62 -43.69
N PHE A 148 40.19 -2.97 -44.14
CA PHE A 148 40.25 -1.96 -45.20
C PHE A 148 41.06 -0.73 -44.77
N GLN A 149 40.83 -0.19 -43.57
CA GLN A 149 41.61 0.94 -43.04
C GLN A 149 43.11 0.63 -42.90
N GLN A 150 43.46 -0.64 -42.70
CA GLN A 150 44.84 -1.12 -42.61
C GLN A 150 45.44 -1.47 -43.99
N ASN A 151 44.75 -1.17 -45.10
CA ASN A 151 45.12 -1.54 -46.47
C ASN A 151 45.36 -3.06 -46.66
N LYS A 152 44.73 -3.91 -45.83
CA LYS A 152 44.79 -5.38 -45.97
C LYS A 152 43.84 -5.91 -47.04
N ILE A 153 42.77 -5.17 -47.30
CA ILE A 153 41.80 -5.41 -48.37
C ILE A 153 41.59 -4.11 -49.15
N ASP A 154 41.22 -4.22 -50.41
CA ASP A 154 40.85 -3.07 -51.25
C ASP A 154 39.34 -2.75 -51.18
N VAL A 155 38.93 -1.72 -51.91
CA VAL A 155 37.54 -1.26 -51.94
C VAL A 155 36.60 -2.27 -52.60
N ASP A 156 37.08 -3.02 -53.59
CA ASP A 156 36.28 -4.01 -54.30
C ASP A 156 36.00 -5.20 -53.38
N GLN A 157 37.00 -5.65 -52.63
CA GLN A 157 36.86 -6.70 -51.61
C GLN A 157 35.92 -6.31 -50.47
N LEU A 158 35.98 -5.05 -50.01
CA LEU A 158 35.04 -4.54 -49.01
C LEU A 158 33.62 -4.46 -49.56
N PHE A 159 33.47 -4.05 -50.82
CA PHE A 159 32.18 -3.99 -51.50
C PHE A 159 31.58 -5.39 -51.69
N ASP A 160 32.38 -6.37 -52.11
CA ASP A 160 31.96 -7.76 -52.26
C ASP A 160 31.50 -8.35 -50.92
N TYR A 161 32.23 -8.08 -49.83
CA TYR A 161 31.81 -8.46 -48.49
C TYR A 161 30.44 -7.87 -48.14
N LYS A 162 30.23 -6.57 -48.42
CA LYS A 162 28.93 -5.91 -48.19
C LYS A 162 27.82 -6.54 -49.03
N GLN A 163 28.09 -6.93 -50.28
CA GLN A 163 27.09 -7.60 -51.13
C GLN A 163 26.74 -9.01 -50.61
N GLN A 164 27.72 -9.75 -50.09
CA GLN A 164 27.48 -11.04 -49.45
C GLN A 164 26.61 -10.89 -48.19
N GLN A 165 26.89 -9.91 -47.33
CA GLN A 165 26.07 -9.64 -46.14
C GLN A 165 24.65 -9.20 -46.51
N ASN A 166 24.49 -8.38 -47.55
CA ASN A 166 23.17 -8.03 -48.06
C ASN A 166 22.37 -9.27 -48.48
N LYS A 167 22.98 -10.19 -49.23
CA LYS A 167 22.30 -11.39 -49.71
C LYS A 167 21.97 -12.38 -48.58
N ASN A 168 22.92 -12.57 -47.65
CA ASN A 168 22.84 -13.64 -46.68
C ASN A 168 22.12 -13.24 -45.40
N VAL A 169 22.08 -11.93 -45.08
CA VAL A 169 21.57 -11.40 -43.81
C VAL A 169 20.53 -10.30 -44.05
N TYR A 170 20.92 -9.16 -44.62
CA TYR A 170 20.10 -7.94 -44.55
C TYR A 170 18.88 -7.94 -45.49
N ASN A 171 18.96 -8.63 -46.62
CA ASN A 171 17.89 -8.77 -47.61
C ASN A 171 17.50 -10.24 -47.80
N ASN A 172 17.71 -11.07 -46.78
CA ASN A 172 17.34 -12.48 -46.81
C ASN A 172 15.90 -12.64 -46.28
N GLN A 173 14.97 -12.96 -47.18
CA GLN A 173 13.56 -13.11 -46.84
C GLN A 173 13.31 -14.22 -45.82
N GLU A 174 14.03 -15.33 -45.87
CA GLU A 174 13.86 -16.45 -44.94
C GLU A 174 14.19 -16.05 -43.49
N ILE A 175 15.19 -15.18 -43.31
CA ILE A 175 15.56 -14.62 -42.00
C ILE A 175 14.45 -13.72 -41.47
N TYR A 176 13.91 -12.85 -42.32
CA TYR A 176 12.80 -11.97 -41.94
C TYR A 176 11.54 -12.76 -41.59
N ASP A 177 11.16 -13.73 -42.42
CA ASP A 177 9.99 -14.57 -42.18
C ASP A 177 10.14 -15.37 -40.88
N SER A 178 11.35 -15.85 -40.58
CA SER A 178 11.65 -16.56 -39.33
C SER A 178 11.49 -15.64 -38.12
N LEU A 179 12.06 -14.42 -38.15
CA LEU A 179 11.93 -13.44 -37.07
C LEU A 179 10.48 -13.00 -36.87
N GLN A 180 9.74 -12.77 -37.95
CA GLN A 180 8.34 -12.36 -37.90
C GLN A 180 7.46 -13.46 -37.28
N ASN A 181 7.67 -14.72 -37.67
CA ASN A 181 6.95 -15.85 -37.06
C ASN A 181 7.25 -15.99 -35.56
N GLN A 182 8.50 -15.77 -35.15
CA GLN A 182 8.86 -15.79 -33.73
C GLN A 182 8.22 -14.65 -32.94
N GLN A 183 8.21 -13.44 -33.50
CA GLN A 183 7.52 -12.30 -32.90
C GLN A 183 6.03 -12.60 -32.69
N GLN A 184 5.36 -13.14 -33.70
CA GLN A 184 3.94 -13.47 -33.61
C GLN A 184 3.65 -14.50 -32.50
N LYS A 185 4.49 -15.54 -32.36
CA LYS A 185 4.38 -16.51 -31.27
C LYS A 185 4.53 -15.87 -29.88
N VAL A 186 5.47 -14.93 -29.72
CA VAL A 186 5.68 -14.21 -28.45
C VAL A 186 4.46 -13.34 -28.12
N GLU A 187 3.91 -12.64 -29.10
CA GLU A 187 2.70 -11.83 -28.92
C GLU A 187 1.48 -12.71 -28.52
N GLU A 188 1.33 -13.88 -29.13
CA GLU A 188 0.28 -14.84 -28.74
C GLU A 188 0.44 -15.37 -27.30
N LEU A 189 1.68 -15.66 -26.89
CA LEU A 189 2.00 -16.06 -25.51
C LEU A 189 1.69 -14.95 -24.52
N GLN A 190 2.07 -13.70 -24.83
CA GLN A 190 1.78 -12.54 -23.99
C GLN A 190 0.27 -12.35 -23.79
N GLN A 191 -0.51 -12.44 -24.87
CA GLN A 191 -1.97 -12.32 -24.80
C GLN A 191 -2.61 -13.46 -23.99
N LYS A 192 -2.12 -14.69 -24.10
CA LYS A 192 -2.59 -15.83 -23.29
C LYS A 192 -2.29 -15.60 -21.81
N LEU A 193 -1.09 -15.12 -21.50
CA LEU A 193 -0.66 -14.83 -20.13
C LEU A 193 -1.52 -13.72 -19.50
N GLU A 194 -1.77 -12.65 -20.25
CA GLU A 194 -2.60 -11.52 -19.80
C GLU A 194 -4.05 -11.94 -19.52
N LYS A 195 -4.61 -12.85 -20.34
CA LYS A 195 -5.94 -13.45 -20.09
C LYS A 195 -5.97 -14.27 -18.81
N GLU A 196 -4.96 -15.09 -18.55
CA GLU A 196 -4.89 -15.90 -17.32
C GLU A 196 -4.72 -15.01 -16.08
N PHE A 197 -3.88 -13.96 -16.16
CA PHE A 197 -3.77 -12.97 -15.09
C PHE A 197 -5.07 -12.21 -14.85
N THR A 198 -5.82 -11.89 -15.92
CA THR A 198 -7.12 -11.24 -15.79
C THR A 198 -8.12 -12.14 -15.06
N LYS A 199 -8.22 -13.43 -15.40
CA LYS A 199 -9.08 -14.39 -14.69
C LYS A 199 -8.71 -14.52 -13.20
N MET A 200 -7.41 -14.49 -12.91
CA MET A 200 -6.91 -14.53 -11.54
C MET A 200 -7.28 -13.26 -10.77
N ASN A 201 -7.13 -12.09 -11.39
CA ASN A 201 -7.51 -10.81 -10.81
C ASN A 201 -9.02 -10.68 -10.61
N GLU A 202 -9.83 -11.16 -11.54
CA GLU A 202 -11.30 -11.22 -11.38
C GLU A 202 -11.70 -12.12 -10.21
N SER A 203 -11.02 -13.27 -10.06
CA SER A 203 -11.20 -14.15 -8.91
C SER A 203 -10.82 -13.43 -7.61
N ILE A 204 -9.72 -12.66 -7.60
CA ILE A 204 -9.25 -11.86 -6.47
C ILE A 204 -10.21 -10.67 -6.16
N ASP A 205 -10.75 -10.01 -7.18
CA ASP A 205 -11.66 -8.87 -7.03
C ASP A 205 -13.02 -9.27 -6.47
N ALA A 206 -13.47 -10.51 -6.75
CA ALA A 206 -14.62 -11.08 -6.06
C ALA A 206 -14.40 -11.10 -4.53
N PHE A 207 -13.17 -11.33 -4.05
CA PHE A 207 -12.82 -11.24 -2.62
C PHE A 207 -12.71 -9.82 -2.09
N LYS A 208 -12.31 -8.84 -2.91
CA LYS A 208 -12.35 -7.43 -2.48
C LYS A 208 -13.77 -6.97 -2.12
N LYS A 209 -14.80 -7.55 -2.77
CA LYS A 209 -16.21 -7.34 -2.38
C LYS A 209 -16.60 -8.05 -1.09
N TYR A 210 -15.91 -9.13 -0.73
CA TYR A 210 -16.08 -9.85 0.54
C TYR A 210 -15.13 -9.34 1.64
N GLN A 211 -14.47 -8.18 1.48
CA GLN A 211 -13.95 -7.50 2.67
C GLN A 211 -15.13 -7.36 3.64
N PRO A 212 -15.10 -8.02 4.81
CA PRO A 212 -16.11 -7.78 5.80
C PRO A 212 -16.10 -6.27 6.03
N ASN A 213 -17.28 -5.68 6.18
CA ASN A 213 -17.43 -4.25 6.39
C ASN A 213 -16.91 -3.89 7.81
N ILE A 214 -15.60 -4.07 8.05
CA ILE A 214 -14.89 -3.85 9.32
C ILE A 214 -14.98 -2.37 9.72
N GLN A 215 -15.38 -1.49 8.80
CA GLN A 215 -15.68 -0.09 9.08
C GLN A 215 -16.86 0.10 10.06
N ILE A 216 -17.75 -0.88 10.22
CA ILE A 216 -18.90 -0.74 11.13
C ILE A 216 -18.51 -1.02 12.59
N ILE A 217 -17.51 -1.88 12.85
CA ILE A 217 -17.12 -2.26 14.21
C ILE A 217 -15.96 -1.38 14.75
N MET A 218 -15.10 -0.84 13.89
CA MET A 218 -14.06 0.12 14.35
C MET A 218 -14.62 1.48 14.79
N LYS A 219 -15.84 1.86 14.37
CA LYS A 219 -16.46 3.14 14.76
C LYS A 219 -17.09 3.16 16.15
N GLN A 220 -17.34 2.01 16.78
CA GLN A 220 -18.04 1.96 18.07
C GLN A 220 -17.17 1.54 19.26
N GLN A 221 -15.91 1.16 19.04
CA GLN A 221 -14.98 0.81 20.14
C GLN A 221 -13.71 1.66 20.22
N GLN A 222 -13.55 2.68 19.38
CA GLN A 222 -12.54 3.70 19.63
C GLN A 222 -13.12 4.78 20.57
N GLN A 223 -13.13 4.47 21.87
CA GLN A 223 -12.76 5.54 22.80
C GLN A 223 -11.30 5.91 22.51
N PRO A 224 -10.95 7.22 22.57
CA PRO A 224 -9.77 7.76 21.92
C PRO A 224 -8.50 7.44 22.71
N GLN A 225 -7.90 6.27 22.47
CA GLN A 225 -6.45 6.20 22.59
C GLN A 225 -5.86 6.86 21.35
N LYS A 226 -5.36 8.08 21.55
CA LYS A 226 -4.44 8.78 20.65
C LYS A 226 -3.24 7.88 20.34
N GLN A 227 -3.37 6.95 19.40
CA GLN A 227 -2.24 6.68 18.53
C GLN A 227 -2.06 7.99 17.77
N GLN A 228 -1.14 8.82 18.25
CA GLN A 228 -0.58 9.89 17.44
C GLN A 228 -0.14 9.20 16.15
N GLN A 229 -0.93 9.35 15.07
CA GLN A 229 -0.43 9.03 13.74
C GLN A 229 0.86 9.82 13.64
N GLN A 230 1.99 9.12 13.68
CA GLN A 230 3.29 9.76 13.66
C GLN A 230 3.35 10.52 12.34
N GLN A 231 3.40 11.84 12.48
CA GLN A 231 3.16 12.75 11.38
C GLN A 231 4.43 12.88 10.58
N LEU A 232 4.25 12.88 9.26
CA LEU A 232 5.36 12.90 8.36
C LEU A 232 6.13 14.22 8.53
N LYS A 233 7.39 14.10 8.95
CA LYS A 233 8.27 15.27 9.08
C LYS A 233 8.86 15.63 7.73
N PHE A 234 9.00 16.94 7.49
CA PHE A 234 9.56 17.52 6.29
C PHE A 234 10.88 18.24 6.56
N TYR A 235 11.75 18.24 5.56
CA TYR A 235 13.12 18.78 5.61
C TYR A 235 13.44 19.51 4.31
N LYS A 236 14.41 20.42 4.37
CA LYS A 236 14.89 21.17 3.21
C LYS A 236 15.90 20.33 2.44
N SER A 237 15.80 20.30 1.12
CA SER A 237 16.82 19.73 0.25
C SER A 237 18.02 20.68 0.12
N ASP A 238 19.22 20.12 -0.01
CA ASP A 238 20.42 20.87 -0.41
C ASP A 238 20.53 21.04 -1.94
N TYR A 239 19.66 20.36 -2.71
CA TYR A 239 19.62 20.50 -4.16
C TYR A 239 19.20 21.92 -4.57
N GLY A 240 19.98 22.56 -5.45
CA GLY A 240 19.71 23.95 -5.84
C GLY A 240 19.89 24.91 -4.67
N GLN A 241 21.01 24.78 -3.95
CA GLN A 241 21.33 25.53 -2.71
C GLN A 241 21.00 27.04 -2.79
N ASP A 242 21.34 27.72 -3.89
CA ASP A 242 21.03 29.14 -4.11
C ASP A 242 19.52 29.45 -4.16
N SER A 243 18.73 28.47 -4.55
CA SER A 243 17.26 28.51 -4.62
C SER A 243 16.59 28.15 -3.29
N ASN A 244 17.24 27.35 -2.44
CA ASN A 244 16.66 26.88 -1.17
C ASN A 244 17.07 27.71 0.05
N GLN A 245 18.21 28.40 0.03
CA GLN A 245 18.67 29.18 1.19
C GLN A 245 17.80 30.42 1.45
N GLY A 246 17.24 30.51 2.65
CA GLY A 246 16.53 31.70 3.16
C GLY A 246 15.16 31.98 2.55
N LYS A 247 14.70 31.18 1.57
CA LYS A 247 13.50 31.45 0.75
C LYS A 247 12.23 30.71 1.21
N PHE A 248 12.34 29.79 2.15
CA PHE A 248 11.19 29.13 2.76
C PHE A 248 11.53 28.61 4.16
N GLU A 249 10.48 28.37 4.95
CA GLU A 249 10.54 27.82 6.30
C GLU A 249 9.69 26.56 6.37
N VAL A 250 10.21 25.54 7.06
CA VAL A 250 9.49 24.30 7.34
C VAL A 250 9.42 24.21 8.86
N ASP A 251 8.20 24.27 9.39
CA ASP A 251 7.92 24.11 10.80
C ASP A 251 7.13 22.81 10.99
N ASN A 252 7.81 21.77 11.43
CA ASN A 252 7.19 20.45 11.65
C ASN A 252 6.25 20.45 12.85
N ASP A 253 6.46 21.33 13.83
CA ASP A 253 5.64 21.40 15.04
C ASP A 253 4.34 22.14 14.74
N ALA A 254 4.42 23.25 13.99
CA ALA A 254 3.25 23.97 13.49
C ALA A 254 2.60 23.32 12.25
N ARG A 255 3.29 22.35 11.63
CA ARG A 255 2.91 21.67 10.38
C ARG A 255 2.68 22.62 9.22
N THR A 256 3.53 23.65 9.17
CA THR A 256 3.41 24.71 8.19
C THR A 256 4.67 24.75 7.33
N ILE A 257 4.48 24.99 6.04
CA ILE A 257 5.55 25.39 5.14
C ILE A 257 5.22 26.79 4.64
N LYS A 258 6.15 27.72 4.85
CA LYS A 258 6.02 29.12 4.43
C LYS A 258 7.00 29.42 3.33
N PHE A 259 6.51 29.93 2.21
CA PHE A 259 7.31 30.27 1.05
C PHE A 259 7.43 31.79 0.94
N LYS A 260 8.67 32.28 1.01
CA LYS A 260 9.00 33.68 0.81
C LYS A 260 9.13 33.95 -0.70
N THR A 261 8.91 35.20 -1.09
CA THR A 261 8.95 35.65 -2.49
C THR A 261 10.25 35.23 -3.19
N SER A 262 10.15 34.33 -4.16
CA SER A 262 11.30 33.86 -4.95
C SER A 262 10.84 33.28 -6.28
N ASN A 263 11.50 33.66 -7.37
CA ASN A 263 11.25 33.12 -8.72
C ASN A 263 11.95 31.77 -8.96
N TYR A 264 12.41 31.11 -7.89
CA TYR A 264 13.14 29.85 -7.96
C TYR A 264 12.34 28.71 -7.35
N TYR A 265 12.54 27.51 -7.87
CA TYR A 265 12.00 26.30 -7.27
C TYR A 265 12.64 26.02 -5.92
N THR A 266 11.79 25.65 -4.97
CA THR A 266 12.16 25.18 -3.64
C THR A 266 11.84 23.69 -3.51
N TYR A 267 12.72 22.95 -2.85
CA TYR A 267 12.65 21.50 -2.78
C TYR A 267 12.61 21.04 -1.31
N ILE A 268 11.55 20.34 -0.95
CA ILE A 268 11.28 19.81 0.38
C ILE A 268 11.09 18.30 0.26
N TYR A 269 11.59 17.55 1.23
CA TYR A 269 11.41 16.10 1.27
C TYR A 269 10.99 15.62 2.66
N SER A 270 10.32 14.47 2.73
CA SER A 270 9.91 13.86 3.99
C SER A 270 10.99 12.99 4.63
N GLU A 271 10.81 12.59 5.88
CA GLU A 271 11.50 11.40 6.38
C GLU A 271 11.24 10.15 5.51
N ASN A 272 12.05 9.10 5.71
CA ASN A 272 11.95 7.86 4.95
C ASN A 272 10.56 7.21 5.13
N LEU A 273 10.02 6.73 4.02
CA LEU A 273 8.70 6.12 3.94
C LEU A 273 8.77 4.60 4.08
N GLN A 274 7.73 4.03 4.67
CA GLN A 274 7.49 2.59 4.72
C GLN A 274 6.71 2.14 3.49
N GLN A 275 7.22 1.16 2.76
CA GLN A 275 6.65 0.78 1.46
C GLN A 275 5.21 0.26 1.54
N GLN A 276 4.88 -0.51 2.58
CA GLN A 276 3.54 -1.11 2.74
C GLN A 276 2.52 -0.12 3.31
N LYS A 277 2.98 1.02 3.87
CA LYS A 277 2.11 1.99 4.53
C LYS A 277 1.43 2.88 3.49
N GLU A 278 0.13 3.04 3.64
CA GLU A 278 -0.62 4.09 2.96
C GLU A 278 -0.52 5.39 3.76
N TYR A 279 -0.21 6.47 3.06
CA TYR A 279 -0.10 7.81 3.62
C TYR A 279 -1.24 8.66 3.10
N HIS A 280 -1.82 9.47 3.97
CA HIS A 280 -2.86 10.44 3.65
C HIS A 280 -2.44 11.76 4.27
N LEU A 281 -2.10 12.73 3.43
CA LEU A 281 -1.77 14.09 3.83
C LEU A 281 -2.94 14.98 3.46
N ARG A 282 -3.48 15.73 4.43
CA ARG A 282 -4.47 16.77 4.17
C ARG A 282 -3.83 18.14 4.40
N PHE A 283 -4.14 19.10 3.55
CA PHE A 283 -3.63 20.46 3.72
C PHE A 283 -4.57 21.51 3.14
N THR A 284 -4.46 22.72 3.68
CA THR A 284 -4.97 23.94 3.05
C THR A 284 -3.79 24.81 2.61
N MET A 285 -4.06 25.77 1.73
CA MET A 285 -3.06 26.77 1.35
C MET A 285 -3.64 28.16 1.44
N ASP A 286 -2.79 29.12 1.82
CA ASP A 286 -3.03 30.54 1.63
C ASP A 286 -2.14 31.00 0.47
N THR A 287 -2.72 31.08 -0.73
CA THR A 287 -2.02 31.49 -1.95
C THR A 287 -2.12 32.98 -2.22
N LYS A 288 -2.77 33.75 -1.34
CA LYS A 288 -3.10 35.17 -1.53
C LYS A 288 -3.90 35.41 -2.82
N ASN A 289 -4.74 34.44 -3.20
CA ASN A 289 -5.50 34.37 -4.43
C ASN A 289 -4.61 34.42 -5.70
N LYS A 290 -3.39 33.85 -5.61
CA LYS A 290 -2.40 33.79 -6.69
C LYS A 290 -2.07 32.36 -7.12
N GLN A 291 -2.95 31.40 -6.86
CA GLN A 291 -2.80 29.99 -7.25
C GLN A 291 -2.41 29.80 -8.74
N LYS A 292 -2.87 30.69 -9.64
CA LYS A 292 -2.50 30.70 -11.07
C LYS A 292 -1.01 30.95 -11.37
N ASN A 293 -0.25 31.48 -10.42
CA ASN A 293 1.18 31.77 -10.56
C ASN A 293 2.05 30.75 -9.82
N ILE A 294 1.44 29.73 -9.21
CA ILE A 294 2.14 28.74 -8.41
C ILE A 294 2.47 27.52 -9.27
N TYR A 295 3.67 26.98 -9.04
CA TYR A 295 4.01 25.60 -9.33
C TYR A 295 4.01 24.82 -8.03
N LEU A 296 3.20 23.77 -7.94
CA LEU A 296 3.21 22.83 -6.81
C LEU A 296 3.24 21.41 -7.35
N VAL A 297 4.25 20.66 -6.96
CA VAL A 297 4.47 19.29 -7.41
C VAL A 297 4.66 18.38 -6.22
N PHE A 298 3.95 17.25 -6.22
CA PHE A 298 4.19 16.15 -5.30
C PHE A 298 4.86 15.00 -6.03
N SER A 299 5.80 14.33 -5.38
CA SER A 299 6.60 13.26 -5.99
C SER A 299 6.93 12.15 -5.00
N LEU A 300 7.10 10.92 -5.49
CA LEU A 300 7.74 9.83 -4.74
C LEU A 300 9.08 9.47 -5.37
N THR A 301 10.15 9.50 -4.58
CA THR A 301 11.51 9.34 -5.10
C THR A 301 12.49 8.71 -4.11
N SER A 302 13.73 8.47 -4.54
CA SER A 302 14.83 7.92 -3.75
C SER A 302 15.30 8.86 -2.64
N ALA A 303 15.44 8.33 -1.42
CA ALA A 303 16.05 9.03 -0.29
C ALA A 303 17.53 9.39 -0.52
N ASP A 304 18.28 8.57 -1.25
CA ASP A 304 19.72 8.76 -1.48
C ASP A 304 20.01 9.97 -2.37
N GLN A 305 19.05 10.34 -3.22
CA GLN A 305 19.21 11.40 -4.20
C GLN A 305 18.54 12.71 -3.78
N LYS A 306 17.98 12.79 -2.56
CA LYS A 306 17.21 13.94 -2.05
C LYS A 306 17.93 15.29 -2.12
N ASN A 307 19.26 15.28 -2.09
CA ASN A 307 20.13 16.46 -2.13
C ASN A 307 20.90 16.63 -3.45
N SER A 308 20.80 15.68 -4.37
CA SER A 308 21.62 15.65 -5.59
C SER A 308 20.82 15.73 -6.89
N LYS A 309 19.47 15.71 -6.83
CA LYS A 309 18.61 15.82 -8.01
C LYS A 309 17.34 16.63 -7.76
N ASP A 310 16.74 17.09 -8.85
CA ASP A 310 15.40 17.68 -8.87
C ASP A 310 14.36 16.61 -8.48
N LEU A 311 13.49 16.92 -7.51
CA LEU A 311 12.48 15.98 -7.01
C LEU A 311 11.35 15.71 -8.02
N ARG A 312 11.21 16.53 -9.08
CA ARG A 312 10.18 16.40 -10.12
C ARG A 312 10.52 15.37 -11.19
N THR A 313 11.55 14.55 -10.99
CA THR A 313 11.98 13.59 -12.02
C THR A 313 11.26 12.26 -11.99
N ASP A 314 10.73 11.86 -10.81
CA ASP A 314 10.20 10.53 -10.53
C ASP A 314 8.79 10.62 -9.93
N HIS A 315 7.87 9.79 -10.44
CA HIS A 315 6.50 9.60 -9.96
C HIS A 315 5.85 10.85 -9.38
N CYS A 316 5.67 11.87 -10.20
CA CYS A 316 5.27 13.19 -9.75
C CYS A 316 4.01 13.70 -10.43
N VAL A 317 3.23 14.49 -9.69
CA VAL A 317 2.00 15.15 -10.15
C VAL A 317 2.15 16.65 -9.92
N TRP A 318 2.01 17.43 -10.98
CA TRP A 318 1.92 18.89 -10.94
C TRP A 318 0.47 19.28 -10.65
N VAL A 319 0.21 19.62 -9.40
CA VAL A 319 -1.12 19.98 -8.88
C VAL A 319 -1.48 21.42 -9.23
N PHE A 320 -0.52 22.34 -9.02
CA PHE A 320 -0.54 23.66 -9.61
C PHE A 320 0.54 23.72 -10.68
N ASN A 321 0.13 24.01 -11.92
CA ASN A 321 0.99 24.14 -13.07
C ASN A 321 0.72 25.50 -13.73
N HIS A 322 0.82 26.57 -12.95
CA HIS A 322 0.29 27.88 -13.31
C HIS A 322 -1.19 27.86 -13.66
N ASN A 323 -1.56 28.48 -14.77
CA ASN A 323 -2.91 28.47 -15.33
C ASN A 323 -3.14 27.29 -16.29
N SER A 324 -2.24 26.31 -16.31
CA SER A 324 -2.40 25.09 -17.11
C SER A 324 -3.08 23.98 -16.32
N ASN A 325 -3.55 22.97 -17.05
CA ASN A 325 -4.07 21.75 -16.44
C ASN A 325 -2.98 21.04 -15.63
N SER A 326 -3.45 20.26 -14.67
CA SER A 326 -2.61 19.32 -13.93
C SER A 326 -1.97 18.32 -14.90
N SER A 327 -0.76 17.87 -14.58
CA SER A 327 0.00 16.90 -15.37
C SER A 327 0.78 15.98 -14.44
N ALA A 328 1.33 14.90 -14.98
CA ALA A 328 2.14 13.98 -14.19
C ALA A 328 3.21 13.29 -15.03
N LYS A 329 4.18 12.66 -14.34
CA LYS A 329 5.27 11.90 -14.93
C LYS A 329 5.52 10.63 -14.12
N GLY A 330 5.95 9.58 -14.79
CA GLY A 330 6.35 8.32 -14.15
C GLY A 330 5.21 7.31 -14.00
N GLY A 331 4.13 7.45 -14.77
CA GLY A 331 2.94 6.60 -14.64
C GLY A 331 1.85 6.90 -15.65
N ASP A 332 0.78 6.11 -15.58
CA ASP A 332 -0.51 6.42 -16.20
C ASP A 332 -1.24 7.46 -15.33
N PHE A 333 -1.65 8.57 -15.94
CA PHE A 333 -2.23 9.71 -15.24
C PHE A 333 -3.66 9.97 -15.69
N GLN A 334 -4.56 9.90 -14.73
CA GLN A 334 -5.99 10.02 -14.93
C GLN A 334 -6.53 11.21 -14.14
N VAL A 335 -7.48 11.93 -14.73
CA VAL A 335 -8.14 13.06 -14.10
C VAL A 335 -9.64 12.98 -14.36
N GLU A 336 -10.42 12.97 -13.28
CA GLU A 336 -11.87 13.05 -13.27
C GLU A 336 -12.30 14.42 -12.74
N GLY A 337 -13.34 15.01 -13.34
CA GLY A 337 -13.82 16.35 -12.97
C GLY A 337 -12.98 17.49 -13.56
N LYS A 338 -12.78 18.56 -12.79
CA LYS A 338 -12.03 19.74 -13.25
C LYS A 338 -10.54 19.44 -13.35
N LYS A 339 -9.93 19.75 -14.50
CA LYS A 339 -8.50 19.49 -14.76
C LYS A 339 -7.56 20.56 -14.20
N ASN A 340 -8.06 21.78 -14.07
CA ASN A 340 -7.31 22.93 -13.62
C ASN A 340 -7.78 23.33 -12.22
N LEU A 341 -6.96 23.05 -11.20
CA LEU A 341 -7.30 23.36 -9.81
C LEU A 341 -7.45 24.86 -9.57
N CYS A 342 -6.75 25.69 -10.33
CA CYS A 342 -6.83 27.15 -10.19
C CYS A 342 -8.23 27.71 -10.48
N GLU A 343 -9.11 26.95 -11.11
CA GLU A 343 -10.48 27.39 -11.43
C GLU A 343 -11.47 27.30 -10.26
N PHE A 344 -11.15 26.53 -9.23
CA PHE A 344 -12.07 26.31 -8.11
C PHE A 344 -11.41 26.37 -6.74
N PHE A 345 -10.08 26.26 -6.67
CA PHE A 345 -9.33 26.37 -5.42
C PHE A 345 -9.58 27.73 -4.74
N LYS A 346 -9.89 27.68 -3.45
CA LYS A 346 -10.10 28.85 -2.58
C LYS A 346 -9.16 28.76 -1.39
N ASP A 347 -8.42 29.85 -1.15
CA ASP A 347 -7.48 29.95 -0.03
C ASP A 347 -8.15 29.60 1.30
N ASN A 348 -7.46 28.79 2.09
CA ASN A 348 -7.87 28.35 3.44
C ASN A 348 -9.26 27.69 3.53
N LEU A 349 -9.91 27.42 2.40
CA LEU A 349 -11.23 26.79 2.33
C LEU A 349 -11.18 25.44 1.61
N THR A 350 -10.42 25.35 0.51
CA THR A 350 -10.24 24.09 -0.20
C THR A 350 -9.24 23.23 0.56
N ILE A 351 -9.71 22.10 1.07
CA ILE A 351 -8.87 21.06 1.66
C ILE A 351 -8.43 20.13 0.54
N MET A 352 -7.12 20.00 0.38
CA MET A 352 -6.50 19.09 -0.55
C MET A 352 -6.07 17.82 0.18
N ASN A 353 -6.33 16.67 -0.45
CA ASN A 353 -5.91 15.36 0.01
C ASN A 353 -4.85 14.84 -0.95
N VAL A 354 -3.76 14.29 -0.40
CA VAL A 354 -2.75 13.55 -1.13
C VAL A 354 -2.64 12.18 -0.48
N VAL A 355 -3.10 11.15 -1.19
CA VAL A 355 -3.07 9.76 -0.74
C VAL A 355 -2.07 9.00 -1.57
N PHE A 356 -1.16 8.26 -0.97
CA PHE A 356 -0.19 7.47 -1.73
C PHE A 356 0.24 6.21 -1.01
N ASN A 357 0.64 5.22 -1.81
CA ASN A 357 1.17 3.96 -1.32
C ASN A 357 2.17 3.41 -2.35
N ILE A 358 3.38 3.10 -1.88
CA ILE A 358 4.50 2.68 -2.72
C ILE A 358 4.27 1.27 -3.25
N GLU A 359 3.85 0.34 -2.41
CA GLU A 359 3.56 -1.05 -2.77
C GLU A 359 2.39 -1.16 -3.78
N LYS A 360 1.31 -0.40 -3.56
CA LYS A 360 0.18 -0.28 -4.48
C LYS A 360 0.48 0.57 -5.72
N LYS A 361 1.68 1.16 -5.80
CA LYS A 361 2.17 1.97 -6.93
C LYS A 361 1.22 3.09 -7.35
N MET A 362 0.72 3.85 -6.38
CA MET A 362 -0.28 4.89 -6.65
C MET A 362 -0.07 6.18 -5.86
N MET A 363 -0.50 7.28 -6.46
CA MET A 363 -0.71 8.58 -5.83
C MET A 363 -2.04 9.17 -6.30
N GLU A 364 -2.89 9.56 -5.38
CA GLU A 364 -4.19 10.18 -5.61
C GLU A 364 -4.21 11.59 -5.00
N ILE A 365 -4.75 12.56 -5.73
CA ILE A 365 -4.87 13.94 -5.29
C ILE A 365 -6.29 14.43 -5.57
N TYR A 366 -6.98 14.89 -4.54
CA TYR A 366 -8.36 15.34 -4.65
C TYR A 366 -8.74 16.35 -3.56
N ASP A 367 -9.72 17.20 -3.84
CA ASP A 367 -10.35 18.04 -2.82
C ASP A 367 -11.47 17.30 -2.08
N ASP A 368 -11.85 17.75 -0.88
CA ASP A 368 -12.88 17.10 -0.05
C ASP A 368 -14.24 16.96 -0.77
N ASP A 369 -14.58 17.89 -1.66
CA ASP A 369 -15.81 17.87 -2.47
C ASP A 369 -15.67 17.04 -3.77
N ARG A 370 -14.47 16.47 -4.02
CA ARG A 370 -14.09 15.75 -5.25
C ARG A 370 -14.43 16.50 -6.54
N VAL A 371 -14.29 17.82 -6.53
CA VAL A 371 -14.44 18.65 -7.75
C VAL A 371 -13.36 18.28 -8.78
N SER A 372 -12.17 17.90 -8.31
CA SER A 372 -11.12 17.28 -9.09
C SER A 372 -10.61 16.03 -8.38
N TYR A 373 -10.53 14.92 -9.11
CA TYR A 373 -9.85 13.72 -8.65
C TYR A 373 -8.76 13.34 -9.65
N GLN A 374 -7.54 13.23 -9.16
CA GLN A 374 -6.36 12.93 -9.96
C GLN A 374 -5.71 11.67 -9.43
N ARG A 375 -5.29 10.80 -10.34
CA ARG A 375 -4.64 9.55 -9.99
C ARG A 375 -3.46 9.29 -10.90
N LEU A 376 -2.31 9.04 -10.30
CA LEU A 376 -1.11 8.56 -10.96
C LEU A 376 -0.87 7.11 -10.53
N ASN A 377 -0.93 6.18 -11.48
CA ASN A 377 -0.51 4.79 -11.29
C ASN A 377 0.92 4.64 -11.83
N PHE A 378 1.87 4.22 -11.00
CA PHE A 378 3.28 4.20 -11.39
C PHE A 378 3.56 3.09 -12.40
N ASN A 379 4.33 3.42 -13.45
CA ASN A 379 4.73 2.43 -14.44
C ASN A 379 5.71 1.43 -13.82
N ASN A 380 5.63 0.15 -14.22
CA ASN A 380 6.52 -0.92 -13.74
C ASN A 380 8.00 -0.75 -14.15
N ASN A 381 8.33 0.25 -14.97
CA ASN A 381 9.66 0.41 -15.52
C ASN A 381 10.58 1.24 -14.59
N ASN A 382 11.41 0.49 -13.85
CA ASN A 382 12.84 0.72 -13.60
C ASN A 382 13.33 1.58 -12.43
N LYS A 383 12.52 1.93 -11.44
CA LYS A 383 13.07 2.58 -10.22
C LYS A 383 12.47 2.01 -8.94
N ASN A 384 12.89 0.80 -8.59
CA ASN A 384 12.81 0.37 -7.20
C ASN A 384 13.92 1.06 -6.43
N PHE A 385 13.56 2.01 -5.58
CA PHE A 385 14.48 2.61 -4.63
C PHE A 385 14.50 1.77 -3.35
N ASP A 386 15.67 1.64 -2.76
CA ASP A 386 15.82 0.96 -1.46
C ASP A 386 15.07 1.73 -0.37
N GLU A 387 15.23 3.06 -0.37
CA GLU A 387 14.52 3.98 0.52
C GLU A 387 13.73 5.02 -0.27
N TRP A 388 12.50 5.26 0.16
CA TRP A 388 11.57 6.19 -0.48
C TRP A 388 11.34 7.43 0.38
N ILE A 389 11.15 8.57 -0.27
CA ILE A 389 10.72 9.84 0.33
C ILE A 389 9.57 10.44 -0.46
N PHE A 390 8.76 11.25 0.22
CA PHE A 390 7.80 12.14 -0.41
C PHE A 390 8.44 13.50 -0.63
N GLY A 391 8.41 13.96 -1.88
CA GLY A 391 8.95 15.25 -2.29
C GLY A 391 7.84 16.27 -2.55
N ILE A 392 8.10 17.52 -2.15
CA ILE A 392 7.29 18.69 -2.46
C ILE A 392 8.20 19.67 -3.18
N THR A 393 7.83 20.06 -4.41
CA THR A 393 8.49 21.14 -5.13
C THR A 393 7.53 22.31 -5.29
N TYR A 394 7.98 23.49 -4.89
CA TYR A 394 7.20 24.72 -5.00
C TYR A 394 7.95 25.79 -5.80
N GLY A 395 7.27 26.50 -6.68
CA GLY A 395 7.81 27.64 -7.42
C GLY A 395 6.76 28.70 -7.71
N LEU A 396 7.20 29.88 -8.12
CA LEU A 396 6.35 31.05 -8.34
C LEU A 396 6.78 31.79 -9.62
N ASP A 397 5.85 32.11 -10.53
CA ASP A 397 6.19 32.74 -11.84
C ASP A 397 6.47 34.24 -11.78
N ASN A 398 6.24 34.90 -10.63
CA ASN A 398 6.26 36.35 -10.54
C ASN A 398 6.68 36.80 -9.14
N ASN A 399 7.30 37.98 -9.00
CA ASN A 399 7.62 38.59 -7.70
C ASN A 399 6.35 38.99 -6.94
N ILE A 400 5.69 38.03 -6.28
CA ILE A 400 4.57 38.31 -5.36
C ILE A 400 5.17 38.65 -4.00
N SER A 401 5.01 39.90 -3.56
CA SER A 401 5.54 40.39 -2.28
C SER A 401 4.94 39.73 -1.03
N GLU A 402 4.01 38.80 -1.19
CA GLU A 402 3.25 38.19 -0.12
C GLU A 402 3.63 36.72 0.07
N GLU A 403 3.76 36.32 1.33
CA GLU A 403 4.11 34.95 1.73
C GLU A 403 2.95 33.99 1.42
N VAL A 404 3.28 32.88 0.75
CA VAL A 404 2.37 31.75 0.53
C VAL A 404 2.63 30.70 1.58
N SER A 405 1.59 30.04 2.08
CA SER A 405 1.76 28.95 3.04
C SER A 405 0.95 27.70 2.70
N ILE A 406 1.51 26.55 3.03
CA ILE A 406 0.82 25.27 3.13
C ILE A 406 0.66 24.97 4.62
N GLN A 407 -0.57 24.70 5.06
CA GLN A 407 -0.87 24.21 6.38
C GLN A 407 -1.36 22.78 6.27
N PHE A 408 -0.57 21.83 6.76
CA PHE A 408 -1.05 20.45 6.88
C PHE A 408 -2.03 20.37 8.05
N ILE A 409 -3.16 19.71 7.79
CA ILE A 409 -4.23 19.45 8.74
C ILE A 409 -4.32 17.93 8.92
N ASP A 410 -4.85 17.51 10.06
CA ASP A 410 -4.80 16.15 10.67
C ASP A 410 -3.76 16.05 11.79
#